data_AF-A0A3D3LP49-F1
#
_entry.id   AF-A0A3D3LP49-F1
#
_cell.length_a   1.000
_cell.length_b   1.000
_cell.length_c   1.000
_cell.angle_alpha   90.00
_cell.angle_beta   90.00
_cell.angle_gamma   90.00
#
_symmetry.space_group_name_H-M   'P 1'
#
loop_
_entity.id
_entity.type
_entity.pdbx_description
1 polymer ?
#
loop_
_entity_poly.entity_id
_entity_poly.type
_entity_poly.pdbx_seq_one_letter_code
_entity_poly.pdbx_strand_id
1 'polypeptide(L)'
;MNATIIINVVTSAVVFVIGLLIAIGVVTPSFDTSLRITFGILFMAYGVYRFVTAQTKMKQMKLYEQREKMRIEKEKLIKNADKS
;
A
#
# COMPACT_ATOMS: atom_id res chain seq x y z
N MET A 1 0.87 9.00 -10.18
CA MET A 1 0.77 8.03 -9.06
C MET A 1 2.19 7.74 -8.60
N ASN A 2 2.49 7.92 -7.31
CA ASN A 2 3.87 7.82 -6.81
C ASN A 2 4.45 6.42 -7.07
N ALA A 3 5.58 6.33 -7.78
CA ALA A 3 6.24 5.07 -8.15
C ALA A 3 6.51 4.16 -6.94
N THR A 4 6.83 4.76 -5.79
CA THR A 4 7.06 4.05 -4.52
C THR A 4 5.80 3.33 -4.01
N ILE A 5 4.61 3.87 -4.27
CA ILE A 5 3.35 3.23 -3.88
C ILE A 5 3.07 2.03 -4.79
N ILE A 6 3.29 2.18 -6.10
CA ILE A 6 3.13 1.09 -7.07
C ILE A 6 4.02 -0.08 -6.71
N ILE A 7 5.31 0.18 -6.47
CA ILE A 7 6.27 -0.85 -6.06
C ILE A 7 5.78 -1.55 -4.80
N ASN A 8 5.35 -0.82 -3.77
CA ASN A 8 4.85 -1.43 -2.54
C ASN A 8 3.60 -2.30 -2.74
N VAL A 9 2.67 -1.89 -3.60
CA VAL A 9 1.48 -2.68 -3.93
C VAL A 9 1.88 -3.96 -4.69
N VAL A 10 2.74 -3.85 -5.70
CA VAL A 10 3.21 -5.01 -6.46
C VAL A 10 3.98 -5.97 -5.54
N THR A 11 4.90 -5.47 -4.71
CA THR A 11 5.63 -6.33 -3.78
C THR A 11 4.69 -6.98 -2.77
N SER A 12 3.64 -6.29 -2.30
CA SER A 12 2.66 -6.89 -1.40
C SER A 12 1.91 -8.07 -2.04
N ALA A 13 1.55 -7.96 -3.31
CA ALA A 13 0.92 -9.05 -4.07
C ALA A 13 1.89 -10.23 -4.26
N VAL A 14 3.13 -9.96 -4.64
CA VAL A 14 4.16 -11.00 -4.81
C VAL A 14 4.41 -11.76 -3.51
N VAL A 15 4.58 -11.04 -2.40
CA VAL A 15 4.78 -11.63 -1.06
C VAL A 15 3.59 -12.50 -0.65
N PHE A 16 2.37 -12.05 -0.93
CA PHE A 16 1.16 -12.81 -0.65
C PHE A 16 1.12 -14.12 -1.45
N VAL A 17 1.40 -14.06 -2.76
CA VAL A 17 1.44 -15.24 -3.64
C VAL A 17 2.54 -16.21 -3.19
N ILE A 18 3.72 -15.72 -2.82
CA ILE A 18 4.80 -16.56 -2.28
C ILE A 18 4.34 -17.25 -0.99
N GLY A 19 3.70 -16.52 -0.08
CA GLY A 19 3.12 -17.11 1.14
C GLY A 19 2.12 -18.22 0.84
N LEU A 20 1.25 -18.02 -0.14
CA LEU A 20 0.30 -19.04 -0.60
C LEU A 20 1.01 -20.27 -1.18
N LEU A 21 2.03 -20.08 -2.01
CA LEU A 21 2.79 -21.19 -2.61
C LEU A 21 3.61 -21.97 -1.56
N ILE A 22 4.09 -21.30 -0.51
CA ILE A 22 4.72 -21.94 0.65
C ILE A 22 3.69 -22.77 1.42
N ALA A 23 2.50 -22.21 1.68
CA ALA A 23 1.44 -22.92 2.41
C ALA A 23 0.98 -24.20 1.69
N ILE A 24 0.89 -24.17 0.35
CA ILE A 24 0.52 -25.33 -0.48
C ILE A 24 1.71 -26.31 -0.63
N GLY A 25 2.92 -25.92 -0.25
CA GLY A 25 4.12 -26.76 -0.30
C GLY A 25 4.79 -26.85 -1.67
N VAL A 26 4.46 -25.95 -2.60
CA VAL A 26 5.05 -25.91 -3.95
C VAL A 26 6.51 -25.45 -3.91
N VAL A 27 6.83 -24.47 -3.06
CA VAL A 27 8.17 -23.84 -3.00
C VAL A 27 9.10 -24.57 -2.02
N THR A 28 8.55 -25.18 -0.97
CA THR A 28 9.32 -25.84 0.09
C THR A 28 8.78 -27.24 0.42
N PRO A 29 8.79 -28.19 -0.54
CA PRO A 29 8.18 -29.50 -0.37
C PRO A 29 8.80 -30.34 0.75
N SER A 30 10.07 -30.09 1.10
CA SER A 30 10.84 -30.79 2.13
C SER A 30 10.62 -30.29 3.56
N PHE A 31 9.91 -29.17 3.76
CA PHE A 31 9.65 -28.64 5.09
C PHE A 31 8.49 -29.37 5.76
N ASP A 32 8.50 -29.41 7.09
CA ASP A 32 7.36 -29.93 7.85
C ASP A 32 6.08 -29.15 7.51
N THR A 33 4.95 -29.84 7.41
CA THR A 33 3.65 -29.26 7.09
C THR A 33 3.27 -28.14 8.05
N SER A 34 3.58 -28.29 9.34
CA SER A 34 3.28 -27.25 10.34
C SER A 34 4.09 -25.98 10.07
N LEU A 35 5.39 -26.12 9.79
CA LEU A 35 6.27 -25.01 9.45
C LEU A 35 5.83 -24.30 8.17
N ARG A 36 5.44 -25.06 7.13
CA ARG A 36 4.93 -24.52 5.86
C ARG A 36 3.69 -23.66 6.07
N ILE A 37 2.72 -24.15 6.82
CA ILE A 37 1.49 -23.42 7.11
C ILE A 37 1.80 -22.15 7.90
N THR A 38 2.63 -22.23 8.95
CA THR A 38 3.00 -21.07 9.75
C THR A 38 3.70 -19.99 8.90
N PHE A 39 4.73 -20.36 8.14
CA PHE A 39 5.43 -19.40 7.28
C PHE A 39 4.53 -18.87 6.16
N GLY A 40 3.70 -19.73 5.55
CA GLY A 40 2.76 -19.32 4.53
C GLY A 40 1.77 -18.27 5.05
N ILE A 41 1.16 -18.51 6.21
CA ILE A 41 0.25 -17.56 6.86
C ILE A 41 0.98 -16.26 7.22
N LEU A 42 2.19 -16.34 7.79
CA LEU A 42 2.98 -15.14 8.13
C LEU A 42 3.26 -14.28 6.90
N PHE A 43 3.67 -14.89 5.78
CA PHE A 43 3.94 -14.18 4.54
C PHE A 43 2.66 -13.57 3.95
N MET A 44 1.56 -14.32 3.94
CA MET A 44 0.26 -13.79 3.49
C MET A 44 -0.20 -12.61 4.35
N ALA A 45 -0.16 -12.73 5.68
CA ALA A 45 -0.54 -11.67 6.61
C ALA A 45 0.35 -10.43 6.43
N TYR A 46 1.66 -10.62 6.25
CA TYR A 46 2.59 -9.52 5.97
C TYR A 46 2.30 -8.84 4.63
N GLY A 47 1.96 -9.62 3.58
CA GLY A 47 1.50 -9.09 2.29
C GLY A 47 0.27 -8.19 2.46
N VAL A 48 -0.76 -8.67 3.18
CA VAL A 48 -1.97 -7.88 3.47
C VAL A 48 -1.64 -6.61 4.27
N TYR A 49 -0.84 -6.72 5.33
CA TYR A 49 -0.41 -5.57 6.12
C TYR A 49 0.27 -4.49 5.26
N ARG A 50 1.17 -4.91 4.37
CA ARG A 50 1.88 -3.99 3.47
C ARG A 50 0.93 -3.34 2.47
N PHE A 51 -0.03 -4.09 1.94
CA PHE A 51 -1.05 -3.58 1.03
C PHE A 51 -1.91 -2.50 1.70
N VAL A 52 -2.42 -2.78 2.91
CA VAL A 52 -3.22 -1.81 3.69
C VAL A 52 -2.42 -0.54 3.97
N THR A 53 -1.14 -0.69 4.33
CA THR A 53 -0.25 0.45 4.58
C THR A 53 -0.05 1.30 3.33
N ALA A 54 0.14 0.67 2.15
CA ALA A 54 0.28 1.38 0.88
C ALA A 54 -1.01 2.14 0.50
N GLN A 55 -2.17 1.51 0.68
CA GLN A 55 -3.49 2.12 0.46
C GLN A 55 -3.72 3.33 1.38
N THR A 56 -3.35 3.20 2.66
CA THR A 56 -3.50 4.27 3.64
C THR A 56 -2.62 5.48 3.28
N LYS A 57 -1.36 5.25 2.91
CA LYS A 57 -0.46 6.30 2.42
C LYS A 57 -1.00 6.99 1.16
N MET A 58 -1.56 6.24 0.22
CA MET A 58 -2.17 6.81 -0.97
C MET A 58 -3.37 7.70 -0.64
N LYS A 59 -4.22 7.29 0.30
CA LYS A 59 -5.38 8.09 0.75
C LYS A 59 -4.93 9.38 1.44
N GLN A 60 -3.91 9.32 2.30
CA GLN A 60 -3.36 10.50 2.95
C GLN A 60 -2.74 11.48 1.96
N MET A 61 -2.00 11.00 0.96
CA MET A 61 -1.40 11.84 -0.08
C MET A 61 -2.47 12.58 -0.91
N LYS A 62 -3.55 11.90 -1.30
CA LYS A 62 -4.68 12.52 -2.00
C LYS A 62 -5.38 13.59 -1.14
N LEU A 63 -5.56 13.33 0.16
CA LEU A 63 -6.16 14.30 1.08
C LEU A 63 -5.27 15.54 1.25
N TYR A 64 -3.95 15.35 1.29
CA TYR A 64 -2.99 16.45 1.35
C TYR A 64 -3.06 17.32 0.08
N GLU A 65 -3.00 16.70 -1.11
CA GLU A 65 -3.12 17.41 -2.39
C GLU A 65 -4.44 18.19 -2.50
N GLN A 66 -5.55 17.63 -2.02
CA GLN A 66 -6.84 18.33 -2.01
C GLN A 66 -6.85 19.53 -1.07
N ARG A 67 -6.28 19.41 0.14
CA ARG A 67 -6.14 20.53 1.07
C ARG A 67 -5.26 21.64 0.52
N GLU A 68 -4.17 21.28 -0.14
CA GLU A 68 -3.27 22.24 -0.76
C GLU A 68 -3.93 22.99 -1.93
N LYS A 69 -4.67 22.28 -2.80
CA LYS A 69 -5.47 22.90 -3.86
C LYS A 69 -6.51 23.88 -3.31
N MET A 70 -7.25 23.50 -2.28
CA MET A 70 -8.21 24.40 -1.62
C MET A 70 -7.53 25.63 -1.00
N ARG A 71 -6.31 25.49 -0.44
CA ARG A 71 -5.57 26.63 0.11
C ARG A 71 -5.18 27.62 -0.99
N ILE A 72 -4.67 27.12 -2.11
CA ILE A 72 -4.28 27.93 -3.28
C ILE A 72 -5.51 28.63 -3.88
N GLU A 73 -6.65 27.95 -3.97
CA GLU A 73 -7.90 28.56 -4.45
C GLU A 73 -8.40 29.68 -3.52
N LYS A 74 -8.36 29.47 -2.20
CA LYS A 74 -8.72 30.51 -1.22
C LYS A 74 -7.79 31.71 -1.30
N GLU A 75 -6.48 31.50 -1.40
CA GLU A 75 -5.50 32.59 -1.55
C GLU A 75 -5.73 33.39 -2.85
N LYS A 76 -6.11 32.72 -3.94
CA LYS A 76 -6.46 33.39 -5.22
C LYS A 76 -7.75 34.21 -5.11
N LEU A 77 -8.78 33.69 -4.44
CA LEU A 77 -10.04 34.41 -4.24
C LEU A 77 -9.84 35.66 -3.38
N ILE A 78 -9.06 35.57 -2.30
CA ILE A 78 -8.74 36.71 -1.43
C ILE A 78 -7.94 37.78 -2.22
N LYS A 79 -6.91 37.38 -2.97
CA LYS A 79 -6.13 38.33 -3.80
C LYS A 79 -6.94 39.03 -4.89
N ASN A 80 -7.99 38.40 -5.41
CA ASN A 80 -8.87 39.02 -6.41
C ASN A 80 -9.92 39.92 -5.76
N ALA A 81 -10.37 39.61 -4.54
CA ALA A 81 -11.28 40.47 -3.78
C ALA A 81 -10.61 41.77 -3.30
N ASP A 82 -9.32 41.73 -2.96
CA ASP A 82 -8.54 42.89 -2.49
C ASP A 82 -8.08 43.83 -3.63
N LYS A 83 -8.36 43.47 -4.89
CA LYS A 83 -8.03 44.27 -6.09
C LYS A 83 -9.26 44.95 -6.73
N SER A 84 -10.44 44.77 -6.14
CA SER A 84 -11.68 45.42 -6.57
C SER A 84 -12.11 46.50 -5.59
#